data_AF-A0A183HRK0-F1
#
_entry.id   AF-A0A183HRK0-F1
#
_cell.length_a   1.000
_cell.length_b   1.000
_cell.length_c   1.000
_cell.angle_alpha   90.00
_cell.angle_beta   90.00
_cell.angle_gamma   90.00
#
_symmetry.space_group_name_H-M   'P 1'
#
loop_
_entity.id
_entity.type
_entity.pdbx_description
1 polymer ?
#
loop_
_entity_poly.entity_id
_entity_poly.type
_entity_poly.pdbx_seq_one_letter_code
_entity_poly.pdbx_strand_id
1 'polypeptide(L)'
;MALVMIMLWPLFAYSQVSTLYFNVNITQRTVNVLRKCTFMPPSEIELGFGIVSCIASYAIPLGGMIYWYVSVPFFLRKHASSSLASSKYVSILHTFCYEP
;
A
#
# COMPACT_ATOMS: atom_id res chain seq x y z
N MET A 1 3.25 -4.70 18.47
CA MET A 1 4.32 -5.69 18.20
C MET A 1 3.77 -7.10 18.02
N ALA A 2 3.03 -7.67 18.98
CA ALA A 2 2.50 -9.04 18.88
C ALA A 2 1.63 -9.30 17.63
N LEU A 3 0.77 -8.36 17.24
CA LEU A 3 -0.06 -8.47 16.03
C LEU A 3 0.76 -8.63 14.74
N VAL A 4 1.87 -7.90 14.65
CA VAL A 4 2.77 -7.96 13.49
C VAL A 4 3.42 -9.35 13.42
N MET A 5 3.86 -9.88 14.56
CA MET A 5 4.43 -11.23 14.66
C MET A 5 3.42 -12.33 14.29
N ILE A 6 2.15 -12.18 14.67
CA ILE A 6 1.08 -13.13 14.31
C ILE A 6 0.82 -13.09 12.79
N MET A 7 0.80 -11.90 12.18
CA MET A 7 0.61 -11.76 10.73
C MET A 7 1.79 -12.28 9.91
N LEU A 8 3.01 -12.13 10.43
CA LEU A 8 4.23 -12.64 9.81
C LEU A 8 4.50 -14.13 10.10
N TRP A 9 3.81 -14.71 11.08
CA TRP A 9 3.97 -16.10 11.47
C TRP A 9 3.91 -17.08 10.29
N PRO A 10 2.96 -16.96 9.33
CA PRO A 10 2.88 -17.91 8.23
C PRO A 10 4.06 -17.77 7.27
N LEU A 11 4.58 -16.56 7.05
CA LEU A 11 5.77 -16.31 6.22
C LEU A 11 6.98 -17.07 6.76
N PHE A 12 7.14 -17.12 8.08
CA PHE A 12 8.21 -17.87 8.72
C PHE A 12 7.94 -19.38 8.71
N ALA A 13 6.70 -19.80 9.01
CA ALA A 13 6.32 -21.20 9.09
C ALA A 13 6.43 -21.96 7.75
N TYR A 14 6.18 -21.29 6.62
CA TYR A 14 6.27 -21.89 5.29
C TYR A 14 7.48 -21.40 4.48
N SER A 15 8.45 -20.75 5.12
CA SER A 15 9.73 -20.43 4.50
C SER A 15 10.56 -21.70 4.32
N GLN A 16 11.10 -21.90 3.11
CA GLN A 16 12.03 -22.96 2.80
C GLN A 16 13.33 -22.35 2.28
N VAL A 17 14.45 -22.92 2.69
CA VAL A 17 15.78 -22.54 2.18
C VAL A 17 16.31 -23.70 1.36
N SER A 18 16.36 -23.52 0.04
CA SER A 18 16.92 -24.51 -0.87
C SER A 18 18.37 -24.16 -1.18
N THR A 19 19.27 -25.14 -1.07
CA THR A 19 20.68 -25.00 -1.43
C THR A 19 20.89 -25.48 -2.87
N LEU A 20 21.20 -24.57 -3.77
CA LEU A 20 21.55 -24.87 -5.16
C LEU A 20 23.07 -24.90 -5.30
N TYR A 21 23.61 -25.99 -5.84
CA TYR A 21 25.05 -26.15 -6.10
C TYR A 21 25.35 -25.65 -7.52
N PHE A 22 25.98 -24.48 -7.62
CA PHE A 22 26.15 -23.80 -8.91
C PHE A 22 27.42 -24.23 -9.66
N ASN A 23 28.44 -24.76 -8.98
CA ASN A 23 29.62 -25.31 -9.63
C ASN A 23 30.46 -26.12 -8.63
N VAL A 24 30.94 -27.30 -9.01
CA VAL A 24 31.89 -28.11 -8.24
C VAL A 24 33.26 -27.93 -8.88
N ASN A 25 34.07 -27.00 -8.37
CA ASN A 25 35.40 -26.77 -8.94
C ASN A 25 36.41 -27.78 -8.34
N ILE A 26 36.66 -28.86 -9.07
CA ILE A 26 37.45 -30.03 -8.62
C ILE A 26 38.92 -29.64 -8.32
N THR A 27 39.45 -28.60 -8.96
CA THR A 27 40.84 -28.13 -8.79
C THR A 27 41.07 -27.31 -7.51
N GLN A 28 40.05 -26.62 -6.98
CA GLN A 28 40.17 -25.80 -5.76
C GLN A 28 39.49 -26.42 -4.53
N ARG A 29 38.80 -27.57 -4.67
CA ARG A 29 37.95 -28.17 -3.61
C ARG A 29 36.95 -27.16 -3.00
N THR A 30 36.49 -26.19 -3.78
CA THR A 30 35.51 -25.21 -3.35
C THR A 30 34.17 -25.47 -4.02
N VAL A 31 33.11 -25.50 -3.22
CA VAL A 31 31.74 -25.69 -3.69
C VAL A 31 31.00 -24.38 -3.50
N ASN A 32 30.64 -23.72 -4.60
CA ASN A 32 29.81 -22.53 -4.54
C ASN A 32 28.34 -22.94 -4.35
N VAL A 33 27.83 -22.70 -3.15
CA VAL A 33 26.44 -22.97 -2.77
C VAL A 33 25.67 -21.66 -2.76
N LEU A 34 24.60 -21.58 -3.56
CA LEU A 34 23.64 -20.49 -3.48
C LEU A 34 22.46 -20.95 -2.61
N ARG A 35 22.16 -20.20 -1.56
CA ARG A 35 20.96 -20.43 -0.75
C ARG A 35 19.83 -19.56 -1.27
N LYS A 36 18.74 -20.17 -1.74
CA LYS A 36 17.52 -19.47 -2.17
C LYS A 36 16.44 -19.64 -1.12
N CYS A 37 15.88 -18.52 -0.64
CA CYS A 37 14.70 -18.53 0.20
C CYS A 37 13.46 -18.59 -0.71
N THR A 38 12.61 -19.58 -0.52
CA THR A 38 11.34 -19.76 -1.23
C THR A 38 10.22 -19.91 -0.22
N PHE A 39 9.10 -19.26 -0.47
CA PHE A 39 7.88 -19.45 0.30
C PHE A 39 7.03 -20.47 -0.46
N MET A 40 6.82 -21.66 0.13
CA MET A 40 6.09 -22.76 -0.52
C MET A 40 4.99 -23.26 0.42
N PRO A 41 3.88 -22.50 0.53
CA PRO A 41 2.74 -22.91 1.33
C PRO A 41 2.05 -24.14 0.71
N PRO A 42 1.43 -25.02 1.50
CA PRO A 42 0.59 -26.10 0.97
C PRO A 42 -0.53 -25.56 0.08
N SER A 43 -0.91 -26.34 -0.94
CA SER A 43 -1.85 -25.92 -1.99
C SER A 43 -3.21 -25.46 -1.45
N GLU A 44 -3.65 -25.96 -0.30
CA GLU A 44 -4.92 -25.55 0.32
C GLU A 44 -4.93 -24.08 0.78
N ILE A 45 -3.78 -23.56 1.20
CA ILE A 45 -3.66 -22.20 1.76
C ILE A 45 -2.95 -21.23 0.80
N GLU A 46 -2.28 -21.74 -0.23
CA GLU A 46 -1.58 -20.95 -1.25
C GLU A 46 -2.50 -19.92 -1.92
N LEU A 47 -3.71 -20.34 -2.30
CA LEU A 47 -4.73 -19.47 -2.87
C LEU A 47 -5.10 -18.33 -1.90
N GLY A 48 -5.26 -18.66 -0.61
CA GLY A 48 -5.57 -17.68 0.43
C GLY A 48 -4.49 -16.62 0.58
N PHE A 49 -3.21 -17.03 0.59
CA PHE A 49 -2.08 -16.09 0.63
C PHE A 49 -2.04 -15.20 -0.61
N GLY A 50 -2.27 -15.77 -1.80
CA GLY A 50 -2.32 -15.01 -3.04
C GLY A 50 -3.42 -13.95 -3.03
N ILE A 51 -4.62 -14.30 -2.57
CA ILE A 51 -5.75 -13.38 -2.47
C ILE A 51 -5.46 -12.26 -1.46
N VAL A 52 -5.01 -12.61 -0.25
CA VAL A 52 -4.70 -11.61 0.79
C VAL A 52 -3.58 -10.68 0.35
N SER A 53 -2.53 -11.22 -0.27
CA SER A 53 -1.44 -10.41 -0.82
C SER A 53 -1.93 -9.47 -1.93
N CYS A 54 -2.77 -9.96 -2.84
CA CYS A 54 -3.35 -9.13 -3.89
C CYS A 54 -4.22 -7.99 -3.31
N ILE A 55 -5.05 -8.28 -2.32
CA ILE A 55 -5.90 -7.27 -1.68
C ILE A 55 -5.02 -6.21 -0.98
N ALA A 56 -4.07 -6.65 -0.16
CA ALA A 56 -3.22 -5.77 0.63
C ALA A 56 -2.29 -4.91 -0.23
N SER A 57 -1.70 -5.51 -1.27
CA SER A 57 -0.68 -4.84 -2.09
C SER A 57 -1.24 -4.13 -3.32
N TYR A 58 -2.44 -4.48 -3.78
CA TYR A 58 -3.02 -3.91 -5.00
C TYR A 58 -4.39 -3.29 -4.78
N ALA A 59 -5.37 -4.04 -4.27
CA ALA A 59 -6.76 -3.55 -4.20
C ALA A 59 -6.92 -2.36 -3.23
N ILE A 60 -6.32 -2.44 -2.03
CA ILE A 60 -6.38 -1.36 -1.04
C ILE A 60 -5.65 -0.10 -1.55
N PRO A 61 -4.39 -0.17 -2.03
CA PRO A 61 -3.73 0.99 -2.61
C PRO A 61 -4.49 1.61 -3.79
N LEU A 62 -5.02 0.79 -4.70
CA LEU A 62 -5.77 1.27 -5.85
C LEU A 62 -7.06 1.98 -5.43
N GLY A 63 -7.82 1.38 -4.50
CA GLY A 63 -9.02 1.99 -3.93
C GLY A 63 -8.71 3.31 -3.21
N GLY A 64 -7.62 3.36 -2.46
CA GLY A 64 -7.14 4.58 -1.80
C GLY A 64 -6.80 5.69 -2.80
N MET A 65 -6.11 5.36 -3.91
CA MET A 65 -5.82 6.32 -4.97
C MET A 65 -7.10 6.83 -5.62
N ILE A 66 -8.02 5.95 -6.02
CA ILE A 66 -9.29 6.34 -6.64
C ILE A 66 -10.10 7.24 -5.69
N TYR A 67 -10.23 6.85 -4.42
CA TYR A 67 -10.90 7.64 -3.40
C TYR A 67 -10.28 9.03 -3.29
N TRP A 68 -8.95 9.13 -3.22
CA TRP A 68 -8.26 10.41 -3.12
C TRP A 68 -8.54 11.30 -4.35
N TYR A 69 -8.42 10.74 -5.56
CA TYR A 69 -8.66 11.48 -6.81
C TYR A 69 -10.09 12.00 -6.96
N VAL A 70 -11.09 11.28 -6.45
CA VAL A 70 -12.49 11.72 -6.51
C VAL A 70 -12.82 12.71 -5.38
N SER A 71 -12.28 12.47 -4.19
CA SER A 71 -12.57 13.25 -2.98
C SER A 71 -11.97 14.66 -3.06
N VAL A 72 -10.69 14.78 -3.46
CA VAL A 72 -9.97 16.06 -3.52
C VAL A 72 -10.69 17.13 -4.35
N PRO A 73 -11.11 16.90 -5.61
CA PRO A 73 -11.81 17.92 -6.38
C PRO A 73 -13.17 18.29 -5.78
N PHE A 74 -13.86 17.35 -5.11
CA PHE A 74 -15.11 17.64 -4.42
C PHE A 74 -14.89 18.56 -3.21
N PHE A 75 -13.87 18.27 -2.39
CA PHE A 75 -13.49 19.12 -1.25
C PHE A 75 -13.06 20.52 -1.71
N LEU A 76 -12.22 20.60 -2.75
CA LEU A 76 -11.77 21.87 -3.32
C LEU A 76 -12.95 22.69 -3.88
N ARG A 77 -13.88 22.05 -4.61
CA ARG A 77 -15.07 22.71 -5.14
C ARG A 77 -15.98 23.24 -4.03
N LYS A 78 -16.17 22.45 -2.96
CA LYS A 78 -16.95 22.87 -1.79
C LYS A 78 -16.29 24.07 -1.09
N HIS A 79 -14.98 24.04 -0.87
CA HIS A 79 -14.25 25.16 -0.28
C HIS A 79 -14.25 26.42 -1.16
N ALA A 80 -14.14 26.29 -2.48
CA ALA A 80 -14.23 27.43 -3.39
C ALA A 80 -15.63 28.08 -3.33
N SER A 81 -16.69 27.27 -3.31
CA SER A 81 -18.06 27.79 -3.21
C SER A 81 -18.35 28.49 -1.87
N SER A 82 -17.84 27.97 -0.75
CA SER A 82 -17.99 28.62 0.56
C SER A 82 -17.13 29.88 0.68
N SER A 83 -15.93 29.89 0.10
CA SER A 83 -15.09 31.08 0.03
C SER A 83 -15.68 32.19 -0.85
N LEU A 84 -16.26 31.83 -2.01
CA LEU A 84 -16.98 32.77 -2.89
C LEU A 84 -18.25 33.31 -2.23
N ALA A 85 -19.01 32.47 -1.54
CA ALA A 85 -20.17 32.92 -0.78
C ALA A 85 -19.75 33.90 0.33
N SER A 86 -18.73 33.55 1.14
CA SER A 86 -18.18 34.42 2.18
C SER A 86 -17.64 35.73 1.61
N SER A 87 -16.93 35.71 0.48
CA SER A 87 -16.46 36.91 -0.22
C SER A 87 -17.59 37.80 -0.72
N LYS A 88 -18.69 37.22 -1.23
CA LYS A 88 -19.90 37.98 -1.57
C LYS A 88 -20.55 38.61 -0.34
N TYR A 89 -20.69 37.87 0.77
CA TYR A 89 -21.24 38.44 2.01
C TYR A 89 -20.35 39.55 2.57
N VAL A 90 -19.03 39.40 2.55
CA VAL A 90 -18.09 40.45 2.97
C VAL A 90 -18.16 41.66 2.04
N SER A 91 -18.23 41.45 0.72
CA SER A 91 -18.39 42.54 -0.25
C SER A 91 -19.72 43.28 -0.10
N ILE A 92 -20.82 42.56 0.16
CA ILE A 92 -22.15 43.14 0.39
C ILE A 92 -22.18 43.89 1.74
N LEU A 93 -21.58 43.34 2.80
CA LEU A 93 -21.47 44.03 4.10
C LEU A 93 -20.65 45.32 3.98
N HIS A 94 -19.57 45.30 3.18
CA HIS A 94 -18.76 46.48 2.92
C HIS A 94 -19.50 47.54 2.06
N THR A 95 -20.43 47.13 1.18
CA THR A 95 -21.34 48.05 0.47
C THR A 95 -22.39 48.63 1.42
N PHE A 96 -23.01 47.82 2.30
CA PHE A 96 -24.00 48.30 3.27
C PHE A 96 -23.42 49.19 4.38
N CYS A 97 -22.15 49.03 4.75
CA CYS A 97 -21.47 49.92 5.70
C CYS A 97 -20.97 51.24 5.09
N TYR A 98 -21.08 51.42 3.77
CA TYR A 98 -20.65 52.61 3.03
C TYR A 98 -21.81 53.30 2.28
N GLU A 99 -23.05 53.04 2.67
CA GLU A 99 -24.21 53.81 2.22
C GLU A 99 -24.57 54.82 3.34
N PRO A 100 -24.38 56.15 3.13
CA PRO A 100 -24.65 57.19 4.12
C PRO A 100 -26.14 57.47 4.33
#